data_AF-A0A6J1RE99-F1
#
_entry.id   AF-A0A6J1RE99-F1
#
_cell.length_a   1.000
_cell.length_b   1.000
_cell.length_c   1.000
_cell.angle_alpha   90.00
_cell.angle_beta   90.00
_cell.angle_gamma   90.00
#
_symmetry.space_group_name_H-M   'P 1'
#
loop_
_entity.id
_entity.type
_entity.pdbx_description
1 polymer ?
#
loop_
_entity_poly.entity_id
_entity_poly.type
_entity_poly.pdbx_seq_one_letter_code
_entity_poly.pdbx_strand_id
1 'polypeptide(L)'
;MHGKTKCFSVMDKKSLSSRNKNLDTALLSSNNNEINREFNQILKKVDDLKTSMNANLNGLTSLIREVIERLDKLEKNSESLKVQSVLDECNTLEVFPIETAASLKEVESMIENNSAFKKNLITSLTQVTSADIKKTIRNILHYLITDEMAQKYSWLGQRHKAAFQNLQISKILTLVVQMRH
;
A
#
# COMPACT_ATOMS: atom_id res chain seq x y z
N MET A 1 -63.11 7.37 -98.90
CA MET A 1 -62.09 8.30 -98.34
C MET A 1 -62.36 8.49 -96.85
N HIS A 2 -61.33 8.23 -96.04
CA HIS A 2 -61.08 8.73 -94.67
C HIS A 2 -62.09 8.42 -93.54
N GLY A 3 -61.71 7.45 -92.71
CA GLY A 3 -62.30 7.18 -91.39
C GLY A 3 -61.87 8.16 -90.30
N LYS A 4 -62.46 7.99 -89.11
CA LYS A 4 -61.95 8.58 -87.86
C LYS A 4 -62.05 7.59 -86.71
N THR A 5 -60.87 7.23 -86.24
CA THR A 5 -60.52 6.53 -85.00
C THR A 5 -60.80 7.36 -83.74
N LYS A 6 -61.07 6.63 -82.65
CA LYS A 6 -60.66 6.85 -81.25
C LYS A 6 -61.17 8.08 -80.49
N CYS A 7 -61.94 7.80 -79.43
CA CYS A 7 -61.81 8.50 -78.15
C CYS A 7 -61.62 7.43 -77.06
N PHE A 8 -60.37 7.05 -76.80
CA PHE A 8 -60.00 6.32 -75.58
C PHE A 8 -59.85 7.38 -74.48
N SER A 9 -60.57 7.22 -73.38
CA SER A 9 -60.51 8.09 -72.21
C SER A 9 -59.06 8.19 -71.70
N VAL A 10 -58.48 9.38 -71.82
CA VAL A 10 -57.21 9.73 -71.19
C VAL A 10 -57.52 9.91 -69.70
N MET A 11 -57.45 8.82 -68.93
CA MET A 11 -57.40 8.93 -67.47
C MET A 11 -56.20 9.79 -67.05
N ASP A 12 -56.47 10.59 -66.03
CA ASP A 12 -55.80 11.82 -65.61
C ASP A 12 -54.34 11.66 -65.19
N LYS A 13 -53.39 12.00 -66.07
CA LYS A 13 -51.94 11.99 -65.74
C LYS A 13 -51.55 13.06 -64.70
N LYS A 14 -52.36 14.11 -64.53
CA LYS A 14 -52.12 15.16 -63.52
C LYS A 14 -52.42 14.70 -62.10
N SER A 15 -53.44 13.86 -61.92
CA SER A 15 -53.82 13.27 -60.63
C SER A 15 -52.72 12.35 -60.05
N LEU A 16 -52.12 11.50 -60.89
CA LEU A 16 -51.03 10.60 -60.49
C LEU A 16 -49.72 11.33 -60.15
N SER A 17 -49.37 12.41 -60.87
CA SER A 17 -48.16 13.18 -60.58
C SER A 17 -48.22 13.94 -59.26
N SER A 18 -49.37 14.55 -58.95
CA SER A 18 -49.57 15.27 -57.68
C SER A 18 -49.66 14.32 -56.48
N ARG A 19 -50.19 13.10 -56.67
CA ARG A 19 -50.19 12.06 -55.63
C ARG A 19 -48.78 11.58 -55.30
N ASN A 20 -47.93 11.39 -56.31
CA ASN A 20 -46.55 10.93 -56.09
C ASN A 20 -45.72 11.98 -55.34
N LYS A 21 -45.84 13.26 -55.73
CA LYS A 21 -45.14 14.37 -55.05
C LYS A 21 -45.56 14.55 -53.59
N ASN A 22 -46.83 14.32 -53.25
CA ASN A 22 -47.31 14.39 -51.86
C ASN A 22 -46.90 13.18 -51.02
N LEU A 23 -46.72 12.01 -51.65
CA LEU A 23 -46.24 10.81 -50.97
C LEU A 23 -44.76 10.95 -50.61
N ASP A 24 -43.95 11.47 -51.54
CA ASP A 24 -42.52 11.73 -51.33
C ASP A 24 -42.26 12.76 -50.23
N THR A 25 -43.05 13.83 -50.15
CA THR A 25 -42.92 14.85 -49.09
C THR A 25 -43.34 14.34 -47.71
N ALA A 26 -44.36 13.49 -47.64
CA ALA A 26 -44.78 12.85 -46.39
C ALA A 26 -43.74 11.82 -45.89
N LEU A 27 -43.14 11.04 -46.81
CA LEU A 27 -42.06 10.11 -46.48
C LEU A 27 -40.81 10.83 -45.99
N LEU A 28 -40.41 11.93 -46.65
CA LEU A 28 -39.28 12.76 -46.23
C LEU A 28 -39.51 13.41 -44.85
N SER A 29 -40.72 13.87 -44.55
CA SER A 29 -41.03 14.44 -43.23
C SER A 29 -41.05 13.38 -42.13
N SER A 30 -41.58 12.19 -42.42
CA SER A 30 -41.55 11.05 -41.50
C SER A 30 -40.13 10.63 -41.17
N ASN A 31 -39.26 10.56 -42.18
CA ASN A 31 -37.87 10.16 -42.01
C ASN A 31 -37.07 11.19 -41.18
N ASN A 32 -37.29 12.49 -41.41
CA ASN A 32 -36.67 13.55 -40.62
C ASN A 32 -37.13 13.55 -39.15
N ASN A 33 -38.40 13.22 -38.89
CA ASN A 33 -38.92 13.12 -37.53
C ASN A 33 -38.32 11.94 -36.77
N GLU A 34 -38.09 10.82 -37.45
CA GLU A 34 -37.44 9.63 -36.88
C GLU A 34 -35.97 9.89 -36.57
N ILE A 35 -35.22 10.50 -37.50
CA ILE A 35 -33.83 10.93 -37.28
C ILE A 35 -33.73 11.90 -36.10
N ASN A 36 -34.63 12.89 -36.00
CA ASN A 36 -34.64 13.82 -34.88
C ASN A 36 -34.95 13.12 -33.55
N ARG A 37 -35.82 12.11 -33.55
CA ARG A 37 -36.12 11.31 -32.36
C ARG A 37 -34.91 10.51 -31.91
N GLU A 38 -34.21 9.86 -32.84
CA GLU A 38 -32.97 9.13 -32.54
C GLU A 38 -31.87 10.07 -32.03
N PHE A 39 -31.69 11.23 -32.67
CA PHE A 39 -30.73 12.24 -32.25
C PHE A 39 -31.00 12.73 -30.82
N ASN A 40 -32.25 13.03 -30.49
CA ASN A 40 -32.64 13.43 -29.12
C ASN A 40 -32.44 12.31 -28.09
N GLN A 41 -32.64 11.05 -28.48
CA GLN A 41 -32.32 9.91 -27.60
C GLN A 41 -30.81 9.78 -27.36
N ILE A 42 -29.99 10.01 -28.39
CA ILE A 42 -28.53 10.03 -28.27
C ILE A 42 -28.09 11.15 -27.33
N LEU A 43 -28.61 12.36 -27.50
CA LEU A 43 -28.31 13.50 -26.62
C LEU A 43 -28.63 13.18 -25.16
N LYS A 44 -29.80 12.60 -24.90
CA LYS A 44 -30.19 12.20 -23.54
C LYS A 44 -29.20 11.18 -22.94
N LYS A 45 -28.80 10.16 -23.70
CA LYS A 45 -27.81 9.19 -23.25
C LYS A 45 -26.45 9.83 -22.96
N VAL A 46 -26.04 10.81 -23.77
CA VAL A 46 -24.79 11.56 -23.55
C VAL A 46 -24.86 12.38 -22.27
N ASP A 47 -25.99 13.03 -21.98
CA ASP A 47 -26.18 13.78 -20.72
C ASP A 47 -26.24 12.85 -19.50
N ASP A 48 -26.90 11.71 -19.61
CA ASP A 48 -26.95 10.69 -18.55
C ASP A 48 -25.53 10.14 -18.26
N LEU A 49 -24.75 9.85 -19.31
CA LEU A 49 -23.35 9.45 -19.19
C LEU A 49 -22.51 10.54 -18.52
N LYS A 50 -22.64 11.79 -18.95
CA LYS A 50 -21.93 12.94 -18.35
C LYS A 50 -22.25 13.07 -16.86
N THR A 51 -23.52 12.93 -16.49
CA THR A 51 -23.96 13.02 -15.10
C THR A 51 -23.41 11.87 -14.26
N SER A 52 -23.45 10.65 -14.79
CA SER A 52 -22.88 9.45 -14.15
C SER A 52 -21.36 9.57 -13.98
N MET A 53 -20.65 10.04 -15.01
CA MET A 53 -19.20 10.28 -14.94
C MET A 53 -18.84 11.32 -13.89
N ASN A 54 -19.58 12.42 -13.80
CA ASN A 54 -19.36 13.45 -12.78
C ASN A 54 -19.58 12.92 -11.36
N ALA A 55 -20.61 12.09 -11.14
CA ALA A 55 -20.82 11.44 -9.85
C ALA A 55 -19.65 10.52 -9.46
N ASN A 56 -19.15 9.73 -10.42
CA ASN A 56 -18.00 8.85 -10.20
C ASN A 56 -16.72 9.65 -9.90
N LEU A 57 -16.47 10.73 -10.63
CA LEU A 57 -15.31 11.62 -10.40
C LEU A 57 -15.37 12.27 -9.01
N ASN A 58 -16.55 12.70 -8.57
CA ASN A 58 -16.73 13.24 -7.22
C ASN A 58 -16.47 12.17 -6.14
N GLY A 59 -16.95 10.95 -6.35
CA GLY A 59 -16.65 9.82 -5.47
C GLY A 59 -15.16 9.51 -5.36
N LEU A 60 -14.46 9.45 -6.50
CA LEU A 60 -13.00 9.26 -6.54
C LEU A 60 -12.26 10.42 -5.84
N THR A 61 -12.69 11.66 -6.04
CA THR A 61 -12.10 12.83 -5.37
C THR A 61 -12.25 12.73 -3.86
N SER A 62 -13.41 12.27 -3.36
CA SER A 62 -13.64 12.03 -1.94
C SER A 62 -12.73 10.93 -1.39
N LEU A 63 -12.57 9.82 -2.11
CA LEU A 63 -11.68 8.73 -1.71
C LEU A 63 -10.22 9.17 -1.68
N ILE A 64 -9.76 9.93 -2.68
CA ILE A 64 -8.40 10.48 -2.71
C ILE A 64 -8.17 11.40 -1.51
N ARG A 65 -9.12 12.28 -1.20
CA ARG A 65 -9.03 13.17 -0.03
C ARG A 65 -8.94 12.37 1.27
N GLU A 66 -9.72 11.30 1.41
CA GLU A 66 -9.69 10.43 2.58
C GLU A 66 -8.35 9.70 2.72
N VAL A 67 -7.79 9.20 1.61
CA VAL A 67 -6.47 8.57 1.59
C VAL A 67 -5.38 9.56 1.99
N ILE A 68 -5.41 10.79 1.46
CA ILE A 68 -4.47 11.85 1.84
C ILE A 68 -4.58 12.13 3.35
N GLU A 69 -5.79 12.28 3.89
CA GLU A 69 -5.97 12.54 5.33
C GLU A 69 -5.47 11.39 6.21
N ARG A 70 -5.63 10.14 5.75
CA ARG A 70 -5.07 8.96 6.43
C ARG A 70 -3.54 8.94 6.34
N LEU A 71 -2.96 9.33 5.21
CA LEU A 71 -1.52 9.45 5.02
C LEU A 71 -0.93 10.55 5.91
N ASP A 72 -1.56 11.72 6.00
CA ASP A 72 -1.13 12.81 6.89
C ASP A 72 -1.14 12.38 8.37
N LYS A 73 -2.15 11.62 8.79
CA LYS A 73 -2.22 11.06 10.15
C LYS A 73 -1.10 10.05 10.40
N LEU A 74 -0.79 9.21 9.42
CA LEU A 74 0.32 8.26 9.50
C LEU A 74 1.68 8.98 9.49
N GLU A 75 1.85 10.03 8.70
CA GLU A 75 3.06 10.83 8.64
C GLU A 75 3.32 11.54 9.97
N LYS A 76 2.31 12.19 10.56
CA LYS A 76 2.41 12.82 11.90
C LYS A 76 2.73 11.80 12.99
N ASN A 77 2.14 10.60 12.93
CA ASN A 77 2.51 9.51 13.82
C ASN A 77 3.95 9.02 13.58
N SER A 78 4.41 9.05 12.33
CA SER A 78 5.79 8.71 11.97
C SER A 78 6.79 9.78 12.40
N GLU A 79 6.43 11.06 12.43
CA GLU A 79 7.28 12.15 12.91
C GLU A 79 7.43 12.11 14.43
N SER A 80 6.36 11.80 15.18
CA SER A 80 6.46 11.47 16.61
C SER A 80 7.34 10.24 16.89
N LEU A 81 7.55 9.36 15.90
CA LEU A 81 8.49 8.22 16.00
C LEU A 81 9.90 8.56 15.46
N LYS A 82 10.02 9.46 14.48
CA LYS A 82 11.29 9.86 13.83
C LYS A 82 12.12 10.82 14.68
N VAL A 83 11.52 11.61 15.56
CA VAL A 83 12.31 12.36 16.57
C VAL A 83 13.10 11.40 17.49
N GLN A 84 12.76 10.12 17.53
CA GLN A 84 13.50 9.10 18.26
C GLN A 84 14.47 8.26 17.40
N SER A 85 14.50 8.40 16.07
CA SER A 85 15.24 7.50 15.17
C SER A 85 16.31 8.16 14.29
N VAL A 86 16.67 9.43 14.52
CA VAL A 86 17.74 10.13 13.77
C VAL A 86 19.05 10.24 14.58
N LEU A 87 19.15 9.55 15.73
CA LEU A 87 20.43 9.35 16.40
C LEU A 87 20.91 7.93 16.12
N ASP A 88 21.76 7.86 15.10
CA ASP A 88 22.62 6.74 14.72
C ASP A 88 21.90 5.42 14.39
N GLU A 89 21.90 5.06 13.11
CA GLU A 89 21.97 3.66 12.69
C GLU A 89 23.26 3.05 13.27
N CYS A 90 23.29 2.83 14.58
CA CYS A 90 24.29 1.99 15.18
C CYS A 90 23.94 0.57 14.74
N ASN A 91 24.63 0.09 13.70
CA ASN A 91 24.57 -1.30 13.25
C ASN A 91 25.00 -2.19 14.41
N THR A 92 24.05 -2.54 15.27
CA THR A 92 24.25 -3.42 16.43
C THR A 92 24.88 -4.75 16.03
N LEU A 93 24.80 -5.15 14.76
CA LEU A 93 25.35 -6.38 14.20
C LEU A 93 26.88 -6.35 14.07
N GLU A 94 27.51 -5.20 13.84
CA GLU A 94 28.96 -5.13 13.57
C GLU A 94 29.82 -5.29 14.83
N VAL A 95 29.21 -5.14 16.00
CA VAL A 95 29.91 -5.17 17.30
C VAL A 95 30.03 -6.58 17.88
N PHE A 96 29.34 -7.56 17.28
CA PHE A 96 29.28 -8.93 17.77
C PHE A 96 29.82 -9.93 16.72
N PRO A 97 30.44 -11.05 17.16
CA PRO A 97 30.65 -11.47 18.53
C PRO A 97 31.82 -10.74 19.22
N ILE A 98 31.74 -10.55 20.53
CA ILE A 98 32.81 -9.90 21.31
C ILE A 98 33.99 -10.86 21.49
N GLU A 99 35.17 -10.42 21.05
CA GLU A 99 36.39 -11.23 21.06
C GLU A 99 37.40 -10.83 22.15
N THR A 100 37.35 -9.57 22.62
CA THR A 100 38.33 -9.04 23.56
C THR A 100 37.69 -8.40 24.79
N ALA A 101 38.48 -8.28 25.86
CA ALA A 101 38.05 -7.57 27.07
C ALA A 101 37.90 -6.05 26.86
N ALA A 102 38.64 -5.48 25.90
CA ALA A 102 38.50 -4.06 25.53
C ALA A 102 37.16 -3.81 24.83
N SER A 103 36.85 -4.60 23.79
CA SER A 103 35.56 -4.54 23.10
C SER A 103 34.38 -4.83 24.03
N LEU A 104 34.55 -5.73 25.00
CA LEU A 104 33.50 -5.96 26.03
C LEU A 104 33.21 -4.68 26.83
N LYS A 105 34.25 -3.96 27.28
CA LYS A 105 34.06 -2.72 28.04
C LYS A 105 33.38 -1.64 27.20
N GLU A 106 33.71 -1.55 25.93
CA GLU A 106 33.07 -0.62 25.00
C GLU A 106 31.59 -0.95 24.84
N VAL A 107 31.24 -2.21 24.59
CA VAL A 107 29.83 -2.66 24.50
C VAL A 107 29.07 -2.38 25.79
N GLU A 108 29.67 -2.70 26.94
CA GLU A 108 29.05 -2.45 28.25
C GLU A 108 28.76 -0.95 28.44
N SER A 109 29.72 -0.07 28.09
CA SER A 109 29.53 1.38 28.10
C SER A 109 28.45 1.85 27.12
N MET A 110 28.38 1.27 25.92
CA MET A 110 27.33 1.58 24.94
C MET A 110 25.95 1.18 25.45
N ILE A 111 25.81 0.03 26.12
CA ILE A 111 24.53 -0.41 26.69
C ILE A 111 24.07 0.53 27.82
N GLU A 112 24.98 1.05 28.63
CA GLU A 112 24.64 1.97 29.73
C GLU A 112 24.30 3.38 29.24
N ASN A 113 25.10 3.90 28.31
CA ASN A 113 25.06 5.31 27.93
C ASN A 113 24.23 5.60 26.68
N ASN A 114 23.98 4.59 25.83
CA ASN A 114 23.22 4.74 24.60
C ASN A 114 21.90 3.93 24.66
N SER A 115 20.82 4.62 25.00
CA SER A 115 19.49 4.02 25.11
C SER A 115 18.95 3.51 23.77
N ALA A 116 19.31 4.15 22.65
CA ALA A 116 18.94 3.71 21.31
C ALA A 116 19.63 2.40 20.94
N PHE A 117 20.94 2.31 21.16
CA PHE A 117 21.72 1.07 20.98
C PHE A 117 21.13 -0.08 21.81
N LYS A 118 20.86 0.16 23.10
CA LYS A 118 20.24 -0.82 24.00
C LYS A 118 18.89 -1.31 23.48
N LYS A 119 18.02 -0.40 23.05
CA LYS A 119 16.69 -0.74 22.51
C LYS A 119 16.81 -1.54 21.22
N ASN A 120 17.71 -1.15 20.32
CA ASN A 120 17.96 -1.85 19.07
C ASN A 120 18.49 -3.26 19.32
N LEU A 121 19.45 -3.41 20.24
CA LEU A 121 20.00 -4.71 20.63
C LEU A 121 18.91 -5.64 21.20
N ILE A 122 18.08 -5.16 22.13
CA ILE A 122 16.95 -5.94 22.67
C ILE A 122 16.00 -6.38 21.54
N THR A 123 15.68 -5.47 20.63
CA THR A 123 14.78 -5.74 19.51
C THR A 123 15.35 -6.82 18.58
N SER A 124 16.61 -6.69 18.18
CA SER A 124 17.31 -7.67 17.34
C SER A 124 17.36 -9.05 18.00
N LEU A 125 17.72 -9.13 19.29
CA LEU A 125 17.79 -10.40 20.01
C LEU A 125 16.41 -11.04 20.20
N THR A 126 15.36 -10.24 20.40
CA THR A 126 13.99 -10.74 20.53
C THR A 126 13.48 -11.36 19.23
N GLN A 127 13.90 -10.86 18.06
CA GLN A 127 13.51 -11.43 16.77
C GLN A 127 14.08 -12.84 16.54
N VAL A 128 15.30 -13.13 17.02
CA VAL A 128 15.98 -14.44 16.82
C VAL A 128 15.72 -15.47 17.91
N THR A 129 14.91 -15.12 18.92
CA THR A 129 14.54 -16.09 19.97
C THR A 129 13.67 -17.23 19.42
N SER A 130 13.66 -18.37 20.10
CA SER A 130 12.88 -19.57 19.75
C SER A 130 11.86 -19.91 20.86
N ALA A 131 11.01 -20.93 20.66
CA ALA A 131 10.06 -21.38 21.68
C ALA A 131 10.72 -22.16 22.84
N ASP A 132 11.97 -22.59 22.68
CA ASP A 132 12.75 -23.26 23.73
C ASP A 132 13.71 -22.27 24.37
N ILE A 133 13.51 -22.01 25.68
CA ILE A 133 14.33 -21.10 26.47
C ILE A 133 15.82 -21.48 26.47
N LYS A 134 16.16 -22.77 26.55
CA LYS A 134 17.56 -23.24 26.58
C LYS A 134 18.24 -22.98 25.25
N LYS A 135 17.52 -23.24 24.15
CA LYS A 135 17.99 -22.97 22.79
C LYS A 135 18.16 -21.48 22.56
N THR A 136 17.20 -20.68 23.02
CA THR A 136 17.24 -19.22 22.97
C THR A 136 18.45 -18.65 23.69
N ILE A 137 18.69 -19.04 24.95
CA ILE A 137 19.85 -18.57 25.73
C ILE A 137 21.16 -18.92 25.01
N ARG A 138 21.29 -20.16 24.54
CA ARG A 138 22.49 -20.62 23.83
C ARG A 138 22.74 -19.80 22.56
N ASN A 139 21.72 -19.60 21.74
CA ASN A 139 21.84 -18.86 20.48
C ASN A 139 22.22 -17.40 20.72
N ILE A 140 21.58 -16.74 21.70
CA ILE A 140 21.91 -15.36 22.06
C ILE A 140 23.35 -15.27 22.57
N LEU A 141 23.81 -16.20 23.42
CA LEU A 141 25.18 -16.17 23.94
C LEU A 141 26.23 -16.35 22.83
N HIS A 142 26.05 -17.30 21.91
CA HIS A 142 26.98 -17.47 20.78
C HIS A 142 26.97 -16.28 19.82
N TYR A 143 25.85 -15.58 19.71
CA TYR A 143 25.79 -14.34 18.96
C TYR A 143 26.60 -13.24 19.66
N LEU A 144 26.46 -13.09 20.98
CA LEU A 144 27.04 -11.96 21.73
C LEU A 144 28.53 -12.10 22.02
N ILE A 145 29.01 -13.30 22.33
CA ILE A 145 30.39 -13.52 22.78
C ILE A 145 30.98 -14.76 22.13
N THR A 146 32.26 -14.70 21.82
CA THR A 146 33.03 -15.86 21.37
C THR A 146 33.18 -16.90 22.49
N ASP A 147 33.44 -18.15 22.12
CA ASP A 147 33.64 -19.23 23.09
C ASP A 147 34.88 -18.98 23.96
N GLU A 148 35.94 -18.39 23.39
CA GLU A 148 37.17 -17.99 24.09
C GLU A 148 36.88 -16.93 25.16
N MET A 149 35.98 -15.99 24.88
CA MET A 149 35.53 -15.01 25.86
C MET A 149 34.62 -15.64 26.90
N ALA A 150 33.64 -16.45 26.49
CA ALA A 150 32.70 -17.12 27.39
C ALA A 150 33.40 -17.97 28.45
N GLN A 151 34.51 -18.62 28.10
CA GLN A 151 35.31 -19.44 29.02
C GLN A 151 35.88 -18.65 30.20
N LYS A 152 36.09 -17.33 30.07
CA LYS A 152 36.63 -16.45 31.13
C LYS A 152 35.59 -16.07 32.18
N TYR A 153 34.31 -16.38 31.92
CA TYR A 153 33.20 -16.03 32.79
C TYR A 153 32.48 -17.27 33.32
N SER A 154 31.83 -17.09 34.46
CA SER A 154 30.78 -17.99 34.95
C SER A 154 29.67 -17.14 35.56
N TRP A 155 28.47 -17.71 35.71
CA TRP A 155 27.31 -16.93 36.18
C TRP A 155 27.61 -16.14 37.48
N LEU A 156 28.12 -16.83 38.50
CA LEU A 156 28.45 -16.25 39.82
C LEU A 156 29.93 -15.86 40.00
N GLY A 157 30.79 -16.07 39.01
CA GLY A 157 32.24 -15.80 39.14
C GLY A 157 33.02 -16.87 39.93
N GLN A 158 32.62 -18.13 39.80
CA GLN A 158 33.27 -19.27 40.46
C GLN A 158 34.54 -19.72 39.73
N ARG A 159 35.42 -20.46 40.43
CA ARG A 159 36.62 -21.11 39.88
C ARG A 159 37.54 -20.16 39.11
N HIS A 160 37.85 -19.01 39.71
CA HIS A 160 38.73 -17.97 39.14
C HIS A 160 38.21 -17.29 37.86
N LYS A 161 36.92 -17.44 37.56
CA LYS A 161 36.26 -16.76 36.44
C LYS A 161 35.56 -15.49 36.90
N ALA A 162 35.39 -14.53 36.01
CA ALA A 162 34.62 -13.33 36.30
C ALA A 162 33.10 -13.63 36.36
N ALA A 163 32.36 -12.86 37.16
CA ALA A 163 30.91 -13.01 37.31
C ALA A 163 30.16 -12.41 36.11
N PHE A 164 29.52 -13.27 35.32
CA PHE A 164 28.75 -12.86 34.13
C PHE A 164 27.51 -12.05 34.49
N GLN A 165 26.83 -12.40 35.59
CA GLN A 165 25.59 -11.72 36.02
C GLN A 165 25.75 -10.22 36.30
N ASN A 166 26.99 -9.75 36.48
CA ASN A 166 27.29 -8.34 36.72
C ASN A 166 27.36 -7.51 35.44
N LEU A 167 27.51 -8.16 34.27
CA LEU A 167 27.58 -7.51 32.96
C LEU A 167 26.20 -7.03 32.52
N GLN A 168 26.13 -5.88 31.84
CA GLN A 168 24.92 -5.38 31.20
C GLN A 168 24.41 -6.34 30.14
N ILE A 169 25.29 -6.96 29.38
CA ILE A 169 24.90 -7.99 28.39
C ILE A 169 24.11 -9.14 29.06
N SER A 170 24.44 -9.51 30.31
CA SER A 170 23.70 -10.54 31.05
C SER A 170 22.29 -10.09 31.44
N LYS A 171 22.13 -8.79 31.76
CA LYS A 171 20.83 -8.18 32.05
C LYS A 171 19.96 -8.13 30.80
N ILE A 172 20.55 -7.79 29.65
CA ILE A 172 19.87 -7.84 28.34
C ILE A 172 19.43 -9.26 28.01
N LEU A 173 20.30 -10.25 28.16
CA LEU A 173 19.96 -11.66 27.95
C LEU A 173 18.76 -12.09 28.80
N THR A 174 18.78 -11.76 30.10
CA THR A 174 17.70 -12.11 31.03
C THR A 174 16.39 -11.43 30.64
N LEU A 175 16.45 -10.14 30.28
CA LEU A 175 15.29 -9.38 29.83
C LEU A 175 14.66 -9.96 28.56
N VAL A 176 15.46 -10.24 27.53
CA VAL A 176 14.98 -10.80 26.26
C VAL A 176 14.28 -12.15 26.48
N VAL A 177 14.83 -12.99 27.35
CA VAL A 177 14.24 -14.28 27.70
C VAL A 177 12.90 -14.11 28.43
N GLN A 178 12.81 -13.16 29.37
CA GLN A 178 11.57 -12.86 30.11
C GLN A 178 10.48 -12.22 29.24
N MET A 179 10.83 -11.50 28.18
CA MET A 179 9.84 -10.87 27.29
C MET A 179 9.08 -11.89 26.44
N ARG A 180 9.65 -13.09 26.23
CA ARG A 180 9.04 -14.14 25.38
C ARG A 180 8.37 -15.26 26.18
N HIS A 181 8.77 -15.50 27.42
CA HIS A 181 8.32 -16.63 28.25
C HIS A 181 7.66 -16.14 29.53
#